data_AF-A0A3C0NSU6-F1
#
_entry.id   AF-A0A3C0NSU6-F1
#
_cell.length_a   1.000
_cell.length_b   1.000
_cell.length_c   1.000
_cell.angle_alpha   90.00
_cell.angle_beta   90.00
_cell.angle_gamma   90.00
#
_symmetry.space_group_name_H-M   'P 1'
#
loop_
_entity.id
_entity.type
_entity.pdbx_description
1 polymer ?
#
loop_
_entity_poly.entity_id
_entity_poly.type
_entity_poly.pdbx_seq_one_letter_code
_entity_poly.pdbx_strand_id
1 'polypeptide(L)' 'AVEFYTPDHHETLPNFDVKLKDGKKVHFVKMQESPEYLLARPDEGIIYHFPNDVGFTMVNPPLNLK' A
#
# COMPACT_ATOMS: atom_id res chain seq x y z
N ALA A 1 0.57 -11.00 12.42
CA ALA A 1 -0.28 -10.21 13.33
C ALA A 1 -0.87 -9.05 12.54
N VAL A 2 -2.01 -8.48 12.95
CA VAL A 2 -2.55 -7.27 12.31
C VAL A 2 -1.95 -6.07 13.03
N GLU A 3 -1.24 -5.21 12.30
CA GLU A 3 -0.71 -3.97 12.84
C GLU A 3 -1.64 -2.81 12.49
N PHE A 4 -1.86 -1.92 13.46
CA PHE A 4 -2.70 -0.74 13.26
C PHE A 4 -1.88 0.41 12.70
N TYR A 5 -2.45 1.07 11.70
CA TYR A 5 -1.87 2.28 11.14
C TYR A 5 -2.36 3.49 11.93
N THR A 6 -1.43 4.20 12.55
CA THR A 6 -1.70 5.52 13.13
C THR A 6 -1.14 6.56 12.17
N PRO A 7 -1.98 7.38 11.50
CA PRO A 7 -1.48 8.42 10.63
C PRO A 7 -0.71 9.45 11.45
N ASP A 8 0.60 9.52 11.23
CA ASP A 8 1.40 10.61 11.75
C ASP A 8 1.28 11.80 10.79
N HIS A 9 0.64 12.87 11.25
CA HIS A 9 0.34 14.05 10.42
C HIS A 9 1.59 14.88 10.06
N HIS A 10 2.76 14.51 10.54
CA HIS A 10 4.00 15.25 10.31
C HIS A 10 4.85 14.69 9.14
N GLU A 11 4.57 13.47 8.67
CA GLU A 11 5.32 12.83 7.59
C GLU A 11 4.52 12.70 6.30
N THR A 12 4.91 13.43 5.26
CA THR A 12 4.47 13.17 3.87
C THR A 12 5.17 11.93 3.33
N LEU A 13 4.64 10.77 3.68
CA LEU A 13 5.09 9.48 3.13
C LEU A 13 4.67 9.32 1.66
N PRO A 14 5.49 8.64 0.84
CA PRO A 14 5.11 8.29 -0.52
C PRO A 14 3.83 7.44 -0.50
N ASN A 15 2.90 7.74 -1.41
CA ASN A 15 1.59 7.08 -1.46
C ASN A 15 1.14 6.90 -2.91
N PHE A 16 0.16 6.02 -3.12
CA PHE A 16 -0.43 5.77 -4.42
C PHE A 16 -1.88 5.31 -4.29
N ASP A 17 -2.68 5.60 -5.33
CA ASP A 17 -4.06 5.16 -5.42
C ASP A 17 -4.19 4.00 -6.42
N VAL A 18 -4.87 2.93 -6.01
CA VAL A 18 -5.26 1.84 -6.90
C VAL A 18 -6.72 1.99 -7.26
N LYS A 19 -7.01 2.18 -8.56
CA LYS A 19 -8.39 2.17 -9.06
C LYS A 19 -8.84 0.74 -9.33
N LEU A 20 -9.86 0.30 -8.62
CA LEU A 20 -10.49 -1.00 -8.80
C LEU A 20 -11.44 -0.99 -10.01
N LYS A 21 -11.77 -2.20 -10.51
CA LYS A 21 -12.69 -2.37 -11.65
C LYS A 21 -14.09 -1.81 -11.40
N ASP A 22 -14.53 -1.77 -10.15
CA ASP A 22 -15.82 -1.19 -9.73
C ASP A 22 -15.79 0.36 -9.68
N GLY A 23 -14.65 0.98 -10.02
CA GLY A 23 -14.47 2.42 -10.02
C GLY A 23 -14.03 3.00 -8.68
N LYS A 24 -13.98 2.19 -7.61
CA LYS A 24 -13.47 2.64 -6.31
C LYS A 24 -11.96 2.86 -6.38
N LYS A 25 -11.48 3.77 -5.54
CA LYS A 25 -10.06 4.01 -5.35
C LYS A 25 -9.69 3.51 -3.96
N VAL A 26 -8.56 2.82 -3.88
CA VAL A 26 -7.96 2.40 -2.63
C VAL A 26 -6.67 3.18 -2.44
N HIS A 27 -6.57 3.90 -1.32
CA HIS A 27 -5.39 4.68 -0.99
C HIS A 27 -4.39 3.83 -0.19
N PHE A 28 -3.14 3.79 -0.65
CA PHE A 28 -2.05 3.12 0.04
C PHE A 28 -0.91 4.09 0.33
N VAL A 29 -0.40 4.02 1.55
CA VAL A 29 0.78 4.76 1.99
C VAL A 29 1.94 3.78 2.10
N LYS A 30 3.05 4.09 1.44
CA LYS A 30 4.28 3.28 1.47
C LYS A 30 5.06 3.63 2.74
N MET A 31 5.08 2.71 3.69
CA MET A 31 5.74 2.88 4.98
C MET A 31 7.20 2.43 4.93
N GLN A 32 7.44 1.27 4.32
CA GLN A 32 8.77 0.66 4.24
C GLN A 32 8.86 -0.26 3.02
N GLU A 33 10.02 -0.31 2.37
CA GLU A 33 10.25 -1.19 1.22
C GLU A 33 11.25 -2.32 1.51
N SER A 34 12.01 -2.25 2.61
CA SER A 34 12.96 -3.30 3.02
C SER A 34 13.21 -3.24 4.53
N PRO A 35 13.41 -4.39 5.21
CA PRO A 35 13.57 -5.76 4.69
C PRO A 35 12.26 -6.45 4.24
N GLU A 36 11.12 -5.87 4.57
CA GLU A 36 9.79 -6.27 4.11
C GLU A 36 9.01 -5.05 3.61
N TYR A 37 7.99 -5.31 2.77
CA TYR A 37 7.23 -4.25 2.11
C TYR A 37 5.97 -3.94 2.92
N LEU A 38 5.94 -2.77 3.55
CA LEU A 38 4.86 -2.32 4.43
C LEU A 38 3.99 -1.27 3.72
N LEU A 39 2.71 -1.60 3.55
CA LEU A 39 1.71 -0.70 2.98
C LEU A 39 0.64 -0.41 4.02
N ALA A 40 0.55 0.84 4.45
CA ALA A 40 -0.54 1.29 5.28
C ALA A 40 -1.77 1.58 4.42
N ARG A 41 -2.94 1.22 4.93
CA ARG A 41 -4.23 1.54 4.32
C ARG A 41 -5.05 2.40 5.27
N PRO A 42 -4.97 3.74 5.15
CA PRO A 42 -5.59 4.66 6.10
C PRO A 42 -7.11 4.49 6.21
N ASP A 43 -7.76 4.13 5.10
CA ASP A 43 -9.21 3.85 5.05
C ASP A 43 -9.63 2.72 6.02
N GLU A 44 -8.75 1.73 6.23
CA GLU A 44 -8.98 0.58 7.12
C GLU A 44 -8.26 0.73 8.47
N GLY A 45 -7.31 1.66 8.59
CA GLY A 45 -6.52 1.85 9.80
C GLY A 45 -5.55 0.70 10.09
N ILE A 46 -5.11 -0.04 9.07
CA ILE A 46 -4.20 -1.19 9.22
C ILE A 46 -2.98 -1.12 8.31
N ILE A 47 -1.93 -1.84 8.69
CA ILE A 47 -0.70 -2.00 7.93
C ILE A 47 -0.66 -3.42 7.37
N TYR A 48 -0.46 -3.52 6.07
CA TYR A 48 -0.24 -4.77 5.36
C TYR A 48 1.26 -5.08 5.29
N HIS A 49 1.60 -6.32 5.63
CA HIS A 49 2.96 -6.85 5.56
C HIS A 49 3.05 -7.76 4.33
N PHE A 50 3.86 -7.37 3.35
CA PHE A 50 4.10 -8.17 2.15
C PHE A 50 5.55 -8.65 2.09
N PRO A 51 5.77 -9.90 1.64
CA PRO A 51 7.07 -10.30 1.13
C PRO A 51 7.50 -9.36 0.01
N ASN A 52 8.80 -9.07 -0.05
CA ASN A 52 9.36 -8.04 -0.93
C ASN A 52 8.95 -8.21 -2.41
N ASP A 53 9.02 -9.43 -2.94
CA ASP A 53 8.64 -9.75 -4.32
C ASP A 53 7.16 -9.44 -4.62
N VAL A 54 6.28 -9.69 -3.63
CA VAL A 54 4.83 -9.47 -3.75
C VAL A 54 4.51 -7.98 -3.67
N GLY A 55 5.08 -7.29 -2.68
CA GLY A 55 4.90 -5.84 -2.51
C GLY A 55 5.33 -5.06 -3.74
N PHE A 56 6.50 -5.41 -4.31
CA PHE A 56 7.00 -4.82 -5.55
C PHE A 56 6.05 -5.04 -6.74
N THR A 57 5.51 -6.25 -6.90
CA THR A 57 4.55 -6.56 -7.97
C THR A 57 3.24 -5.78 -7.81
N MET A 58 2.78 -5.55 -6.57
CA MET A 58 1.55 -4.80 -6.32
C MET A 58 1.68 -3.31 -6.65
N VAL A 59 2.83 -2.71 -6.38
CA VAL A 59 3.10 -1.29 -6.71
C VAL A 59 3.48 -1.09 -8.17
N ASN A 60 3.82 -2.17 -8.87
CA ASN A 60 4.18 -2.17 -10.29
C ASN A 60 3.44 -3.30 -11.03
N PRO A 61 2.09 -3.22 -11.13
CA PRO A 61 1.33 -4.26 -11.79
C PRO A 61 1.75 -4.35 -13.27
N PRO A 62 1.91 -5.56 -13.83
CA PRO A 62 2.22 -5.70 -15.24
C PRO A 62 1.13 -5.00 -16.06
N LEU A 63 1.53 -4.14 -17.00
CA LEU A 63 0.66 -3.34 -17.86
C LEU A 63 -0.16 -4.18 -18.87
N ASN A 64 -0.44 -5.45 -18.57
CA ASN A 64 -1.30 -6.35 -19.34
C ASN A 64 -2.79 -5.98 -19.19
N LEU A 65 -3.11 -4.69 -19.29
CA LEU A 65 -4.44 -4.18 -19.62
C LEU A 65 -4.71 -4.57 -21.08
N LYS A 66 -5.20 -5.79 -21.30
CA LYS A 66 -5.91 -6.15 -22.53
C LYS A 66 -7.34 -5.60 -22.49
#